data_AF-A0A0D3B7D9-F1
#
_entry.id   AF-A0A0D3B7D9-F1
#
_cell.length_a   1.000
_cell.length_b   1.000
_cell.length_c   1.000
_cell.angle_alpha   90.00
_cell.angle_beta   90.00
_cell.angle_gamma   90.00
#
_symmetry.space_group_name_H-M   'P 1'
#
loop_
_entity.id
_entity.type
_entity.pdbx_description
1 polymer ?
#
loop_
_entity_poly.entity_id
_entity_poly.type
_entity_poly.pdbx_seq_one_letter_code
_entity_poly.pdbx_strand_id
1 'polypeptide(L)'
;MDVWVMESAEKQEWSKITHMAVLQEIPSSMISFAVSHPGGEIIIVPDLYCKFASDVYYYSPNNNRRSRLVIQTPTSSQGYFRIWPVTEPVENIMSLL
;
A
#
# COMPACT_ATOMS: atom_id res chain seq x y z
N MET A 1 -2.17 5.01 -15.24
CA MET A 1 -2.82 5.57 -14.03
C MET A 1 -2.15 6.88 -13.73
N ASP A 2 -2.94 7.90 -13.42
CA ASP A 2 -2.44 9.20 -12.96
C ASP A 2 -2.64 9.28 -11.44
N VAL A 3 -1.61 9.71 -10.71
CA VAL A 3 -1.69 10.01 -9.27
C VAL A 3 -1.67 11.52 -9.11
N TRP A 4 -2.55 12.01 -8.24
CA TRP A 4 -2.59 13.41 -7.84
C TRP A 4 -2.18 13.50 -6.39
N VAL A 5 -1.28 14.42 -6.08
CA VAL A 5 -0.82 14.68 -4.72
C VAL A 5 -1.27 16.09 -4.35
N MET A 6 -1.83 16.23 -3.15
CA MET A 6 -2.16 17.53 -2.58
C MET A 6 -0.92 18.07 -1.86
N GLU A 7 -0.30 19.12 -2.41
CA GLU A 7 0.92 19.72 -1.84
C GLU A 7 0.59 20.63 -0.66
N SER A 8 -0.55 21.32 -0.73
CA SER A 8 -1.04 22.18 0.35
C SER A 8 -2.55 21.96 0.54
N ALA A 9 -2.90 21.41 1.70
CA ALA A 9 -4.30 21.24 2.08
C ALA A 9 -5.01 22.57 2.29
N GLU A 10 -4.32 23.56 2.85
CA GLU A 10 -4.85 24.90 3.07
C GLU A 10 -5.15 25.63 1.76
N LYS A 11 -4.27 25.50 0.77
CA LYS A 11 -4.42 26.20 -0.52
C LYS A 11 -5.18 25.41 -1.57
N GLN A 12 -5.51 24.15 -1.29
CA GLN A 12 -6.10 23.22 -2.26
C GLN A 12 -5.26 23.10 -3.55
N GLU A 13 -3.93 23.16 -3.40
CA GLU A 13 -2.99 23.05 -4.50
C GLU A 13 -2.71 21.57 -4.77
N TRP A 14 -3.06 21.13 -5.98
CA TRP A 14 -2.84 19.78 -6.47
C TRP A 14 -1.75 19.80 -7.53
N SER A 15 -0.79 18.90 -7.40
CA SER A 15 0.20 18.67 -8.45
C SER A 15 -0.01 17.28 -9.05
N LYS A 16 0.02 17.24 -10.39
CA LYS A 16 0.14 15.99 -11.13
C LYS A 16 1.60 15.55 -11.06
N ILE A 17 2.05 15.10 -9.88
CA ILE A 17 3.36 14.48 -9.80
C ILE A 17 3.25 13.17 -10.57
N THR A 18 3.98 13.09 -11.66
CA THR A 18 4.10 11.83 -12.41
C THR A 18 5.05 10.94 -11.61
N HIS A 19 4.59 10.43 -10.46
CA HIS A 19 5.29 9.40 -9.72
C HIS A 19 5.17 8.07 -10.48
N MET A 20 5.76 8.01 -11.67
CA MET A 20 5.79 6.78 -12.48
C MET A 20 6.35 5.65 -11.64
N ALA A 21 7.37 5.90 -10.81
CA ALA A 21 7.95 4.89 -9.92
C ALA A 21 6.94 4.24 -8.94
N VAL A 22 5.88 4.93 -8.53
CA VAL A 22 4.86 4.36 -7.63
C VAL A 22 4.09 3.26 -8.37
N LEU A 23 3.52 3.56 -9.54
CA LEU A 23 2.55 2.69 -10.22
C LEU A 23 3.11 1.93 -11.44
N GLN A 24 4.31 2.27 -11.92
CA GLN A 24 4.92 1.63 -13.08
C GLN A 24 5.15 0.15 -12.80
N GLU A 25 4.71 -0.74 -13.68
CA GLU A 25 4.87 -2.21 -13.51
C GLU A 25 4.15 -2.79 -12.27
N ILE A 26 3.20 -2.06 -11.68
CA ILE A 26 2.30 -2.65 -10.70
C ILE A 26 1.21 -3.45 -11.43
N PRO A 27 1.02 -4.74 -11.09
CA PRO A 27 -0.08 -5.53 -11.64
C PRO A 27 -1.42 -4.86 -11.37
N SER A 28 -2.34 -4.89 -12.34
CA SER A 28 -3.69 -4.31 -12.18
C SER A 28 -4.52 -4.98 -11.07
N SER A 29 -4.11 -6.13 -10.56
CA SER A 29 -4.70 -6.79 -9.39
C SER A 29 -4.34 -6.12 -8.05
N MET A 30 -3.43 -5.14 -8.06
CA MET A 30 -2.98 -4.37 -6.91
C MET A 30 -3.62 -2.98 -6.95
N ILE A 31 -4.79 -2.85 -6.30
CA ILE A 31 -5.56 -1.59 -6.30
C ILE A 31 -5.89 -1.09 -4.88
N SER A 32 -5.36 -1.74 -3.83
CA SER A 32 -5.54 -1.29 -2.45
C SER A 32 -4.28 -0.57 -1.98
N PHE A 33 -4.47 0.61 -1.39
CA PHE A 33 -3.40 1.51 -0.98
C PHE A 33 -3.62 1.96 0.47
N ALA A 34 -2.53 2.14 1.21
CA ALA A 34 -2.52 3.00 2.40
C ALA A 34 -1.40 4.02 2.29
N VAL A 35 -1.63 5.20 2.84
CA VAL A 35 -0.64 6.28 2.89
C VAL A 35 -0.38 6.61 4.35
N SER A 36 0.89 6.70 4.74
CA SER A 36 1.28 7.11 6.07
C SER A 36 1.26 8.63 6.22
N HIS A 37 0.96 9.09 7.42
CA HIS A 37 1.16 10.47 7.83
C HIS A 37 2.18 10.48 8.98
N PRO A 38 3.13 11.44 9.04
CA PRO A 38 3.36 12.55 8.11
C PRO A 38 4.30 12.24 6.93
N GLY A 39 4.85 11.02 6.83
CA GLY A 39 5.92 10.69 5.86
C GLY A 39 5.48 10.47 4.40
N GLY A 40 4.19 10.23 4.15
CA GLY A 40 3.68 10.05 2.78
C GLY A 40 4.14 8.76 2.09
N GLU A 41 4.68 7.80 2.86
CA GLU A 41 4.96 6.46 2.35
C GLU A 41 3.66 5.80 1.86
N ILE A 42 3.77 5.04 0.78
CA ILE A 42 2.62 4.35 0.18
C ILE A 42 2.85 2.84 0.27
N ILE A 43 1.89 2.13 0.85
CA ILE A 43 1.84 0.67 0.86
C ILE A 43 0.79 0.24 -0.17
N ILE A 44 1.17 -0.66 -1.06
CA ILE A 44 0.34 -1.15 -2.17
C ILE A 44 0.21 -2.65 -2.03
N VAL A 45 -1.03 -3.12 -1.93
CA VAL A 45 -1.34 -4.53 -1.71
C VAL A 45 -2.35 -5.04 -2.74
N PRO A 46 -2.44 -6.37 -2.94
CA PRO A 46 -3.48 -6.94 -3.76
C PRO A 46 -4.86 -6.67 -3.16
N ASP A 47 -5.82 -6.36 -4.02
CA ASP A 47 -7.23 -6.22 -3.59
C ASP A 47 -7.92 -7.59 -3.43
N LEU A 48 -7.39 -8.59 -4.11
CA LEU A 48 -7.93 -9.94 -4.15
C LEU A 48 -7.38 -10.82 -3.03
N TYR A 49 -8.15 -11.86 -2.75
CA TYR A 49 -7.74 -12.97 -1.90
C TYR A 49 -6.50 -13.69 -2.44
N CYS A 50 -5.48 -13.80 -1.60
CA CYS A 50 -4.18 -14.38 -1.92
C CYS A 50 -4.05 -15.80 -1.37
N LYS A 51 -3.17 -16.60 -1.99
CA LYS A 51 -2.78 -17.95 -1.54
C LYS A 51 -1.28 -17.98 -1.25
N PHE A 52 -0.90 -18.53 -0.09
CA PHE A 52 0.49 -18.77 0.35
C PHE A 52 1.40 -17.55 0.43
N ALA A 53 1.68 -16.90 -0.70
CA ALA A 53 2.55 -15.75 -0.77
C ALA A 53 1.93 -14.66 -1.64
N SER A 54 2.12 -13.42 -1.24
CA SER A 54 1.73 -12.28 -2.07
C SER A 54 2.80 -11.22 -2.06
N ASP A 55 2.99 -10.63 -3.23
CA ASP A 55 3.73 -9.41 -3.37
C ASP A 55 3.00 -8.26 -2.66
N VAL A 56 3.78 -7.39 -2.04
CA VAL A 56 3.38 -6.10 -1.50
C VAL A 56 4.44 -5.11 -1.94
N TYR A 57 4.03 -3.89 -2.27
CA TYR A 57 4.97 -2.84 -2.63
C TYR A 57 4.96 -1.74 -1.59
N TYR A 58 6.14 -1.26 -1.27
CA TYR A 58 6.36 -0.10 -0.42
C TYR A 58 7.06 0.97 -1.24
N TYR A 59 6.52 2.17 -1.24
CA TYR A 59 7.09 3.33 -1.89
C TYR A 59 7.47 4.39 -0.86
N SER A 60 8.71 4.90 -0.97
CA SER A 60 9.18 6.02 -0.17
C SER A 60 9.30 7.27 -1.06
N PRO A 61 8.59 8.37 -0.74
CA PRO A 61 8.68 9.61 -1.49
C PRO A 61 10.07 10.26 -1.37
N ASN A 62 10.73 10.11 -0.22
CA ASN A 62 12.02 10.75 0.08
C ASN A 62 13.13 10.38 -0.92
N ASN A 63 13.10 9.17 -1.46
CA ASN A 63 14.08 8.68 -2.42
C ASN A 63 13.44 8.28 -3.76
N ASN A 64 12.16 8.59 -3.96
CA ASN A 64 11.36 8.22 -5.13
C ASN A 64 11.54 6.74 -5.53
N ARG A 65 11.62 5.85 -4.53
CA ARG A 65 11.94 4.43 -4.74
C ARG A 65 10.82 3.54 -4.24
N ARG A 66 10.53 2.53 -5.05
CA ARG A 66 9.68 1.40 -4.68
C ARG A 66 10.51 0.16 -4.37
N SER A 67 10.12 -0.53 -3.32
CA SER A 67 10.63 -1.85 -2.93
C SER A 67 9.50 -2.87 -3.02
N ARG A 68 9.82 -4.06 -3.54
CA ARG A 68 8.93 -5.23 -3.50
C ARG A 68 9.22 -6.02 -2.23
N LEU A 69 8.18 -6.38 -1.50
CA LEU A 69 8.19 -7.29 -0.38
C LEU A 69 7.32 -8.49 -0.71
N VAL A 70 7.65 -9.65 -0.12
CA VAL A 70 6.80 -10.85 -0.23
C VAL A 70 6.33 -11.20 1.17
N ILE A 71 5.02 -11.18 1.36
CA ILE A 71 4.39 -11.70 2.57
C ILE A 71 4.15 -13.19 2.35
N GLN A 72 4.67 -14.03 3.25
CA GLN A 72 4.48 -15.47 3.24
C GLN A 72 3.57 -15.88 4.39
N THR A 73 2.59 -16.74 4.11
CA THR A 73 1.78 -17.43 5.11
C THR A 73 2.26 -18.87 5.28
N PRO A 74 2.07 -19.47 6.47
CA PRO A 74 2.41 -20.86 6.69
C PRO A 74 1.72 -21.76 5.66
N THR A 75 2.45 -22.73 5.10
CA THR A 75 1.94 -23.70 4.11
C THR A 75 0.80 -24.58 4.64
N SER A 76 0.62 -24.65 5.96
CA SER A 76 -0.53 -25.31 6.60
C SER A 76 -1.84 -24.54 6.48
N SER A 77 -1.79 -23.25 6.09
CA SER A 77 -3.00 -22.47 5.80
C SER A 77 -3.56 -22.87 4.43
N GLN A 78 -4.61 -23.70 4.41
CA GLN A 78 -5.38 -24.00 3.20
C GLN A 78 -6.37 -22.87 2.82
N GLY A 79 -6.27 -21.71 3.49
CA GLY A 79 -7.18 -20.60 3.34
C GLY A 79 -6.69 -19.53 2.38
N TYR A 80 -7.64 -18.86 1.74
CA TYR A 80 -7.40 -17.56 1.15
C TYR A 80 -7.28 -16.50 2.26
N PHE A 81 -6.38 -15.55 2.11
CA PHE A 81 -6.26 -14.41 3.02
C PHE A 81 -6.30 -13.09 2.25
N ARG A 82 -6.66 -12.01 2.94
CA ARG A 82 -6.64 -10.65 2.41
C ARG A 82 -5.65 -9.83 3.22
N ILE A 83 -4.85 -9.02 2.55
CA ILE A 83 -3.90 -8.11 3.18
C ILE A 83 -4.57 -6.76 3.29
N TRP A 84 -4.58 -6.19 4.50
CA TRP A 84 -5.05 -4.83 4.74
C TRP A 84 -3.84 -3.96 5.09
N PRO A 85 -3.54 -2.92 4.30
CA PRO A 85 -2.47 -2.01 4.62
C PRO A 85 -3.02 -1.02 5.67
N VAL A 86 -2.38 -0.95 6.84
CA VAL A 86 -2.76 -0.03 7.92
C VAL A 86 -1.55 0.79 8.32
N THR A 87 -1.70 2.11 8.33
CA THR A 87 -0.61 3.07 8.56
C THR A 87 -0.66 3.71 9.94
N GLU A 88 -1.80 3.62 10.64
CA GLU A 88 -1.92 4.01 12.04
C GLU A 88 -1.69 2.83 12.98
N PRO A 89 -1.23 3.06 14.22
CA PRO A 89 -1.14 2.01 15.22
C PRO A 89 -2.52 1.41 15.45
N VAL A 90 -2.69 0.15 15.09
CA VAL A 90 -3.91 -0.58 15.42
C VAL A 90 -3.86 -0.88 16.91
N GLU A 91 -4.60 -0.14 17.74
CA GLU A 91 -4.89 -0.59 19.09
C GLU A 91 -5.45 -2.01 19.00
N ASN A 92 -4.95 -2.91 19.85
CA ASN A 92 -5.22 -4.34 19.75
C ASN A 92 -6.74 -4.64 19.78
N ILE A 93 -7.35 -4.82 18.61
CA ILE A 93 -8.81 -5.02 18.43
C ILE A 93 -9.26 -6.43 18.86
N MET A 94 -8.38 -7.24 19.45
CA MET A 94 -8.74 -8.57 19.95
C MET A 94 -9.68 -8.56 21.17
N SER A 95 -10.13 -7.39 21.65
CA SER A 95 -11.06 -7.26 22.77
C SER A 95 -12.54 -7.07 22.37
N LEU A 96 -12.87 -7.04 21.07
CA LEU A 96 -14.23 -6.80 20.58
C LEU A 96 -14.96 -8.05 20.05
N LEU A 97 -14.52 -9.25 20.43
CA LEU A 97 -15.22 -10.51 20.16
C LEU A 97 -15.70 -11.17 21.47
#